data_AF-A0A953WPU8-F1
#
_entry.id   AF-A0A953WPU8-F1
#
_cell.length_a   1.000
_cell.length_b   1.000
_cell.length_c   1.000
_cell.angle_alpha   90.00
_cell.angle_beta   90.00
_cell.angle_gamma   90.00
#
_symmetry.space_group_name_H-M   'P 1'
#
loop_
_entity.id
_entity.type
_entity.pdbx_description
1 polymer ?
#
loop_
_entity_poly.entity_id
_entity_poly.type
_entity_poly.pdbx_seq_one_letter_code
_entity_poly.pdbx_strand_id
1 'polypeptide(L)'
;VKGDGDFSWKWDAAKGGANLVSTFKTSNLADFSMDLGLAGLEIEKINQLIEAGDTNAVFTAGSFKGFGLTLTDKKLLDAVFDVAALQMGGTGEDLRQSTPAMLRLSGVQAANLNPRIPSYIDAIATFLSDGGTLEIAARPKEPVPLSALMSVGPETAATVPDLIDLTITQTDTAKK
;
A
#
# COMPACT_ATOMS: atom_id res chain seq x y z
N VAL A 1 25.05 2.64 3.69
CA VAL A 1 24.13 1.76 2.92
C VAL A 1 24.32 2.11 1.44
N LYS A 2 24.45 1.11 0.54
CA LYS A 2 24.44 1.32 -0.92
C LYS A 2 23.11 0.80 -1.46
N GLY A 3 22.55 1.50 -2.43
CA GLY A 3 21.32 1.08 -3.10
C GLY A 3 21.22 1.62 -4.51
N ASP A 4 20.39 0.96 -5.30
CA ASP A 4 20.02 1.29 -6.65
C ASP A 4 18.50 1.40 -6.73
N GLY A 5 18.01 2.25 -7.62
CA GLY A 5 16.58 2.44 -7.80
C GLY A 5 16.24 2.76 -9.23
N ASP A 6 15.06 2.33 -9.64
CA ASP A 6 14.46 2.63 -10.93
C ASP A 6 13.09 3.24 -10.71
N PHE A 7 12.76 4.23 -11.52
CA PHE A 7 11.46 4.86 -11.54
C PHE A 7 11.00 4.96 -12.99
N SER A 8 9.80 4.45 -13.28
CA SER A 8 9.20 4.56 -14.60
C SER A 8 7.75 5.04 -14.50
N TRP A 9 7.42 5.97 -15.38
CA TRP A 9 6.06 6.43 -15.62
C TRP A 9 5.72 6.19 -17.08
N LYS A 10 4.66 5.42 -17.32
CA LYS A 10 4.15 5.14 -18.68
C LYS A 10 2.74 5.65 -18.78
N TRP A 11 2.49 6.51 -19.75
CA TRP A 11 1.15 7.03 -20.04
C TRP A 11 0.80 6.75 -21.50
N ASP A 12 -0.37 6.15 -21.71
CA ASP A 12 -1.02 5.97 -22.99
C ASP A 12 -2.05 7.08 -23.17
N ALA A 13 -1.66 8.14 -23.89
CA ALA A 13 -2.54 9.29 -24.13
C ALA A 13 -3.80 8.94 -24.93
N ALA A 14 -3.75 7.89 -25.77
CA ALA A 14 -4.88 7.48 -26.60
C ALA A 14 -5.90 6.65 -25.81
N LYS A 15 -5.44 5.83 -24.86
CA LYS A 15 -6.30 4.95 -24.04
C LYS A 15 -6.49 5.41 -22.60
N GLY A 16 -5.91 6.55 -22.22
CA GLY A 16 -5.99 7.10 -20.87
C GLY A 16 -5.39 6.21 -19.78
N GLY A 17 -4.52 5.27 -20.15
CA GLY A 17 -3.89 4.35 -19.21
C GLY A 17 -2.62 4.96 -18.64
N ALA A 18 -2.43 4.91 -17.33
CA ALA A 18 -1.18 5.32 -16.70
C ALA A 18 -0.65 4.25 -15.76
N ASN A 19 0.66 4.04 -15.75
CA ASN A 19 1.31 3.08 -14.88
C ASN A 19 2.60 3.66 -14.32
N LEU A 20 2.68 3.68 -13.00
CA LEU A 20 3.87 4.02 -12.25
C LEU A 20 4.49 2.73 -11.74
N VAL A 21 5.80 2.57 -11.93
CA VAL A 21 6.59 1.53 -11.26
C VAL A 21 7.79 2.17 -10.61
N SER A 22 8.03 1.83 -9.36
CA SER A 22 9.22 2.24 -8.61
C SER A 22 9.84 1.00 -7.99
N THR A 23 11.15 0.87 -8.09
CA THR A 23 11.90 -0.15 -7.37
C THR A 23 13.09 0.49 -6.70
N PHE A 24 13.41 0.02 -5.50
CA PHE A 24 14.57 0.45 -4.74
C PHE A 24 15.16 -0.78 -4.06
N LYS A 25 16.42 -1.09 -4.34
CA LYS A 25 17.12 -2.21 -3.76
C LYS A 25 18.29 -1.68 -2.96
N THR A 26 18.53 -2.29 -1.80
CA THR A 26 19.70 -1.98 -1.01
C THR A 26 20.44 -3.25 -0.66
N SER A 27 21.75 -3.12 -0.45
CA SER A 27 22.56 -4.29 -0.10
C SER A 27 22.15 -4.88 1.26
N ASN A 28 21.81 -4.05 2.26
CA ASN A 28 21.70 -4.47 3.65
C ASN A 28 20.53 -3.87 4.44
N LEU A 29 19.61 -3.12 3.83
CA LEU A 29 18.54 -2.43 4.57
C LEU A 29 17.16 -3.01 4.26
N ALA A 30 16.65 -2.76 3.06
CA ALA A 30 15.45 -3.39 2.52
C ALA A 30 15.46 -3.33 1.00
N ASP A 31 14.64 -4.17 0.38
CA ASP A 31 14.22 -4.01 -1.01
C ASP A 31 12.75 -3.59 -1.03
N PHE A 32 12.42 -2.66 -1.92
CA PHE A 32 11.11 -2.06 -2.07
C PHE A 32 10.71 -2.07 -3.55
N SER A 33 9.48 -2.45 -3.84
CA SER A 33 8.87 -2.23 -5.15
C SER A 33 7.44 -1.75 -5.01
N MET A 34 7.02 -0.89 -5.92
CA MET A 34 5.67 -0.35 -5.98
C MET A 34 5.20 -0.28 -7.43
N ASP A 35 3.96 -0.67 -7.68
CA ASP A 35 3.23 -0.44 -8.91
C ASP A 35 1.90 0.26 -8.61
N LEU A 36 1.53 1.21 -9.47
CA LEU A 36 0.22 1.86 -9.44
C LEU A 36 -0.29 2.00 -10.87
N GLY A 37 -1.45 1.39 -11.12
CA GLY A 37 -2.17 1.47 -12.37
C GLY A 37 -3.40 2.37 -12.27
N LEU A 38 -3.54 3.28 -13.24
CA LEU A 38 -4.73 4.10 -13.46
C LEU A 38 -5.25 3.88 -14.88
N ALA A 39 -6.55 4.10 -15.07
CA ALA A 39 -7.24 4.04 -16.35
C ALA A 39 -8.22 5.21 -16.48
N GLY A 40 -8.78 5.42 -17.69
CA GLY A 40 -9.81 6.44 -17.92
C GLY A 40 -9.29 7.88 -17.89
N LEU A 41 -7.98 8.09 -18.03
CA LEU A 41 -7.33 9.39 -18.07
C LEU A 41 -7.15 9.89 -19.51
N GLU A 42 -8.15 9.68 -20.38
CA GLU A 42 -8.13 10.21 -21.74
C GLU A 42 -8.22 11.74 -21.71
N ILE A 43 -7.28 12.43 -22.36
CA ILE A 43 -7.21 13.90 -22.33
C ILE A 43 -8.49 14.52 -22.88
N GLU A 44 -9.01 13.98 -23.98
CA GLU A 44 -10.21 14.50 -24.63
C GLU A 44 -11.43 14.45 -23.71
N LYS A 45 -11.62 13.33 -23.00
CA LYS A 45 -12.70 13.16 -22.01
C LYS A 45 -12.53 14.13 -20.84
N ILE A 46 -11.30 14.29 -20.34
CA ILE A 46 -11.01 15.24 -19.25
C ILE A 46 -11.31 16.67 -19.69
N ASN A 47 -10.89 17.07 -20.90
CA ASN A 47 -11.15 18.41 -21.41
C ASN A 47 -12.66 18.68 -21.56
N GLN A 48 -13.44 17.72 -22.05
CA GLN A 48 -14.90 17.84 -22.14
C GLN A 48 -15.54 18.06 -20.76
N LEU A 49 -15.07 17.37 -19.72
CA LEU A 49 -15.55 17.55 -18.35
C LEU A 49 -15.18 18.95 -17.80
N ILE A 50 -13.96 19.43 -18.08
CA ILE A 50 -13.53 20.78 -17.70
C ILE A 50 -14.40 21.84 -18.39
N GLU A 51 -14.67 21.70 -19.69
CA GLU A 51 -15.53 22.61 -20.45
C GLU A 51 -16.98 22.59 -19.93
N ALA A 52 -17.46 21.44 -19.44
CA ALA A 52 -18.75 21.30 -18.77
C ALA A 52 -18.78 21.87 -17.33
N GLY A 53 -17.66 22.39 -16.83
CA GLY A 53 -17.55 23.03 -15.52
C GLY A 53 -17.19 22.08 -14.36
N ASP A 54 -16.76 20.84 -14.63
CA ASP A 54 -16.31 19.92 -13.59
C ASP A 54 -14.89 20.28 -13.12
N THR A 55 -14.80 20.79 -11.90
CA THR A 55 -13.52 21.17 -11.25
C THR A 55 -12.69 19.97 -10.81
N ASN A 56 -13.26 18.76 -10.83
CA ASN A 56 -12.60 17.50 -10.46
C ASN A 56 -12.51 16.53 -11.66
N ALA A 57 -12.53 17.04 -12.89
CA ALA A 57 -12.58 16.27 -14.13
C ALA A 57 -11.64 15.04 -14.19
N VAL A 58 -10.41 15.15 -13.67
CA VAL A 58 -9.45 14.04 -13.60
C VAL A 58 -9.95 12.90 -12.72
N PHE A 59 -10.50 13.21 -11.55
CA PHE A 59 -11.06 12.22 -10.62
C PHE A 59 -12.40 11.67 -11.11
N THR A 60 -13.20 12.51 -11.79
CA THR A 60 -14.45 12.07 -12.41
C THR A 60 -14.20 11.11 -13.58
N ALA A 61 -13.19 11.38 -14.40
CA ALA A 61 -12.84 10.55 -15.56
C ALA A 61 -12.09 9.27 -15.16
N GLY A 62 -11.18 9.39 -14.19
CA GLY A 62 -10.19 8.38 -13.86
C GLY A 62 -10.73 7.21 -13.05
N SER A 63 -10.02 6.09 -13.15
CA SER A 63 -10.29 4.86 -12.42
C SER A 63 -8.99 4.26 -11.88
N PHE A 64 -9.06 3.71 -10.68
CA PHE A 64 -8.04 2.90 -10.06
C PHE A 64 -8.03 1.51 -10.70
N LYS A 65 -6.91 1.13 -11.33
CA LYS A 65 -6.76 -0.17 -11.99
C LYS A 65 -6.10 -1.21 -11.09
N GLY A 66 -5.19 -0.77 -10.22
CA GLY A 66 -4.53 -1.66 -9.28
C GLY A 66 -3.34 -1.01 -8.61
N PHE A 67 -2.88 -1.65 -7.54
CA PHE A 67 -1.72 -1.25 -6.77
C PHE A 67 -0.99 -2.48 -6.27
N GLY A 68 0.32 -2.43 -6.25
CA GLY A 68 1.15 -3.43 -5.59
C GLY A 68 2.28 -2.74 -4.88
N LEU A 69 2.62 -3.25 -3.70
CA LEU A 69 3.77 -2.84 -2.92
C LEU A 69 4.38 -4.09 -2.31
N THR A 70 5.69 -4.20 -2.43
CA THR A 70 6.47 -5.25 -1.79
C THR A 70 7.58 -4.59 -1.00
N LEU A 71 7.74 -4.99 0.26
CA LEU A 71 8.83 -4.57 1.13
C LEU A 71 9.50 -5.81 1.72
N THR A 72 10.73 -6.08 1.30
CA THR A 72 11.57 -7.14 1.86
C THR A 72 12.52 -6.54 2.89
N ASP A 73 12.28 -6.83 4.16
CA ASP A 73 13.15 -6.43 5.26
C ASP A 73 14.45 -7.24 5.23
N LYS A 74 15.58 -6.53 5.38
CA LYS A 74 16.90 -7.13 5.62
C LYS A 74 17.42 -6.73 7.00
N LYS A 75 17.37 -5.43 7.30
CA LYS A 75 17.68 -4.78 8.59
C LYS A 75 16.94 -3.46 8.78
N LEU A 76 15.93 -3.17 7.96
CA LEU A 76 15.19 -1.92 8.03
C LEU A 76 14.42 -1.86 9.33
N LEU A 77 13.75 -2.96 9.72
CA LEU A 77 12.99 -3.00 10.96
C LEU A 77 13.89 -2.81 12.18
N ASP A 78 15.05 -3.47 12.23
CA ASP A 78 16.05 -3.26 13.29
C ASP A 78 16.40 -1.77 13.41
N ALA A 79 16.76 -1.14 12.30
CA ALA A 79 17.13 0.28 12.28
C ALA A 79 15.97 1.19 12.72
N VAL A 80 14.74 0.92 12.28
CA VAL A 80 13.55 1.69 12.66
C VAL A 80 13.27 1.58 14.16
N PHE A 81 13.30 0.36 14.71
CA PHE A 81 13.04 0.13 16.13
C PHE A 81 14.17 0.69 17.01
N ASP A 82 15.42 0.59 16.59
CA ASP A 82 16.55 1.22 17.29
C ASP A 82 16.37 2.75 17.38
N VAL A 83 16.00 3.40 16.27
CA VAL A 83 15.73 4.85 16.27
C VAL A 83 14.53 5.21 17.13
N ALA A 84 13.45 4.42 17.10
CA ALA A 84 12.28 4.65 17.94
C ALA A 84 12.62 4.52 19.44
N ALA A 85 13.43 3.53 19.81
CA ALA A 85 13.86 3.30 21.19
C ALA A 85 14.69 4.46 21.75
N LEU A 86 15.51 5.13 20.92
CA LEU A 86 16.24 6.34 21.33
C LEU A 86 15.31 7.46 21.80
N GLN A 87 14.07 7.50 21.32
CA GLN A 87 13.09 8.53 21.71
C GLN A 87 12.25 8.11 22.92
N MET A 88 11.87 6.83 22.99
CA MET A 88 10.96 6.31 24.02
C MET A 88 11.67 5.83 25.29
N GLY A 89 12.98 5.62 25.22
CA GLY A 89 13.75 4.89 26.23
C GLY A 89 13.57 3.38 26.09
N GLY A 90 14.61 2.61 26.44
CA GLY A 90 14.64 1.16 26.26
C GLY A 90 15.48 0.72 25.05
N THR A 91 15.25 -0.50 24.56
CA THR A 91 15.94 -1.05 23.39
C THR A 91 14.99 -1.23 22.20
N GLY A 92 15.53 -1.24 20.97
CA GLY A 92 14.74 -1.54 19.78
C GLY A 92 14.11 -2.92 19.82
N GLU A 93 14.77 -3.89 20.45
CA GLU A 93 14.26 -5.24 20.64
C GLU A 93 13.01 -5.27 21.52
N ASP A 94 12.99 -4.55 22.63
CA ASP A 94 11.82 -4.47 23.52
C ASP A 94 10.59 -3.88 22.78
N LEU A 95 10.83 -2.84 21.97
CA LEU A 95 9.79 -2.24 21.14
C LEU A 95 9.31 -3.21 20.06
N ARG A 96 10.23 -3.92 19.40
CA ARG A 96 9.91 -4.89 18.35
C ARG A 96 9.11 -6.06 18.89
N GLN A 97 9.36 -6.50 20.12
CA GLN A 97 8.59 -7.57 20.77
C GLN A 97 7.18 -7.13 21.18
N SER A 98 7.00 -5.88 21.60
CA SER A 98 5.71 -5.38 22.10
C SER A 98 4.78 -4.85 20.99
N THR A 99 5.33 -4.28 19.93
CA THR A 99 4.56 -3.65 18.84
C THR A 99 3.56 -4.58 18.15
N PRO A 100 3.91 -5.83 17.79
CA PRO A 100 2.96 -6.78 17.19
C PRO A 100 1.75 -7.06 18.08
N ALA A 101 1.94 -7.15 19.39
CA ALA A 101 0.85 -7.37 20.35
C ALA A 101 -0.07 -6.15 20.43
N MET A 102 0.51 -4.94 20.48
CA MET A 102 -0.27 -3.69 20.47
C MET A 102 -1.07 -3.53 19.18
N LEU A 103 -0.49 -3.86 18.02
CA LEU A 103 -1.17 -3.82 16.73
C LEU A 103 -2.36 -4.80 16.67
N ARG A 104 -2.16 -6.02 17.16
CA ARG A 104 -3.26 -7.00 17.25
C ARG A 104 -4.37 -6.50 18.17
N LEU A 105 -4.02 -5.93 19.33
CA LEU A 105 -4.99 -5.39 20.29
C LEU A 105 -5.79 -4.21 19.72
N SER A 106 -5.14 -3.25 19.08
CA SER A 106 -5.82 -2.10 18.45
C SER A 106 -6.69 -2.53 17.28
N GLY A 107 -6.27 -3.57 16.57
CA GLY A 107 -6.99 -4.15 15.44
C GLY A 107 -8.27 -4.92 15.79
N VAL A 108 -8.49 -5.31 17.06
CA VAL A 108 -9.69 -6.06 17.49
C VAL A 108 -10.99 -5.32 17.18
N GLN A 109 -11.00 -3.99 17.31
CA GLN A 109 -12.20 -3.20 17.01
C GLN A 109 -12.49 -3.19 15.50
N ALA A 110 -11.44 -3.10 14.69
CA ALA A 110 -11.53 -3.11 13.24
C ALA A 110 -11.89 -4.49 12.67
N ALA A 111 -11.55 -5.57 13.38
CA ALA A 111 -11.91 -6.95 13.02
C ALA A 111 -13.43 -7.16 12.84
N ASN A 112 -14.25 -6.44 13.61
CA ASN A 112 -15.71 -6.52 13.52
C ASN A 112 -16.27 -5.78 12.30
N LEU A 113 -15.47 -4.95 11.62
CA LEU A 113 -15.92 -4.13 10.50
C LEU A 113 -15.76 -4.83 9.14
N ASN A 114 -14.70 -5.62 8.96
CA ASN A 114 -14.47 -6.40 7.75
C ASN A 114 -13.73 -7.71 8.09
N PRO A 115 -14.19 -8.89 7.62
CA PRO A 115 -13.57 -10.18 7.93
C PRO A 115 -12.14 -10.37 7.39
N ARG A 116 -11.69 -9.54 6.43
CA ARG A 116 -10.31 -9.57 5.92
C ARG A 116 -9.32 -8.87 6.86
N ILE A 117 -9.78 -7.89 7.65
CA ILE A 117 -8.92 -7.06 8.52
C ILE A 117 -8.07 -7.88 9.49
N PRO A 118 -8.60 -8.93 10.19
CA PRO A 118 -7.78 -9.77 11.06
C PRO A 118 -6.56 -10.36 10.36
N SER A 119 -6.73 -10.85 9.12
CA SER A 119 -5.61 -11.43 8.34
C SER A 119 -4.56 -10.39 7.97
N TYR A 120 -4.97 -9.15 7.68
CA TYR A 120 -4.05 -8.06 7.38
C TYR A 120 -3.24 -7.64 8.60
N ILE A 121 -3.91 -7.50 9.74
CA ILE A 121 -3.26 -7.20 11.02
C ILE A 121 -2.23 -8.27 11.34
N ASP A 122 -2.55 -9.54 11.15
CA ASP A 122 -1.64 -10.63 11.46
C ASP A 122 -0.44 -10.67 10.50
N ALA A 123 -0.65 -10.44 9.20
CA ALA A 123 0.44 -10.33 8.24
C ALA A 123 1.41 -9.17 8.60
N ILE A 124 0.88 -8.00 8.95
CA ILE A 124 1.69 -6.84 9.35
C ILE A 124 2.39 -7.11 10.70
N ALA A 125 1.67 -7.68 11.68
CA ALA A 125 2.24 -8.01 12.98
C ALA A 125 3.39 -9.01 12.86
N THR A 126 3.23 -10.03 12.01
CA THR A 126 4.27 -11.03 11.71
C THR A 126 5.45 -10.40 10.99
N PHE A 127 5.21 -9.49 10.03
CA PHE A 127 6.29 -8.73 9.40
C PHE A 127 7.08 -7.90 10.42
N LEU A 128 6.39 -7.19 11.32
CA LEU A 128 7.05 -6.38 12.36
C LEU A 128 7.86 -7.23 13.35
N SER A 129 7.37 -8.41 13.73
CA SER A 129 8.10 -9.30 14.64
C SER A 129 9.28 -9.98 13.93
N ASP A 130 9.03 -10.60 12.78
CA ASP A 130 9.94 -11.60 12.21
C ASP A 130 10.70 -11.06 10.99
N GLY A 131 10.23 -9.97 10.39
CA GLY A 131 10.74 -9.45 9.12
C GLY A 131 10.18 -10.23 7.93
N GLY A 132 11.04 -10.50 6.95
CA GLY A 132 10.65 -11.18 5.72
C GLY A 132 10.15 -10.22 4.65
N THR A 133 9.18 -10.66 3.83
CA THR A 133 8.59 -9.83 2.78
C THR A 133 7.11 -9.57 3.05
N LEU A 134 6.76 -8.29 3.16
CA LEU A 134 5.37 -7.83 3.19
C LEU A 134 4.93 -7.46 1.77
N GLU A 135 3.83 -8.04 1.32
CA GLU A 135 3.17 -7.70 0.05
C GLU A 135 1.78 -7.11 0.32
N ILE A 136 1.52 -5.94 -0.24
CA ILE A 136 0.22 -5.27 -0.25
C ILE A 136 -0.20 -5.15 -1.71
N ALA A 137 -1.29 -5.79 -2.10
CA ALA A 137 -1.80 -5.74 -3.46
C ALA A 137 -3.29 -5.44 -3.48
N ALA A 138 -3.71 -4.57 -4.39
CA ALA A 138 -5.10 -4.30 -4.71
C ALA A 138 -5.29 -4.57 -6.21
N ARG A 139 -6.07 -5.60 -6.53
CA ARG A 139 -6.22 -6.15 -7.88
C ARG A 139 -7.71 -6.28 -8.21
N PRO A 140 -8.46 -5.16 -8.29
CA PRO A 140 -9.89 -5.24 -8.56
C PRO A 140 -10.14 -5.89 -9.93
N LYS A 141 -11.22 -6.67 -10.04
CA LYS A 141 -11.58 -7.38 -11.28
C LYS A 141 -11.80 -6.43 -12.46
N GLU A 142 -12.35 -5.26 -12.18
CA GLU A 142 -12.55 -4.17 -13.13
C GLU A 142 -11.99 -2.87 -12.52
N PRO A 143 -11.51 -1.92 -13.34
CA PRO A 143 -11.07 -0.62 -12.82
C PRO A 143 -12.17 0.06 -11.99
N VAL A 144 -11.82 0.50 -10.78
CA VAL A 144 -12.74 1.14 -9.84
C VAL A 144 -12.74 2.65 -10.07
N PRO A 145 -13.87 3.32 -10.32
CA PRO A 145 -13.92 4.77 -10.48
C PRO A 145 -13.30 5.50 -9.28
N LEU A 146 -12.45 6.50 -9.52
CA LEU A 146 -11.84 7.26 -8.43
C LEU A 146 -12.91 8.02 -7.63
N SER A 147 -13.99 8.46 -8.27
CA SER A 147 -15.16 9.04 -7.62
C SER A 147 -15.82 8.10 -6.60
N ALA A 148 -15.89 6.79 -6.89
CA ALA A 148 -16.41 5.80 -5.96
C ALA A 148 -15.50 5.69 -4.72
N LEU A 149 -14.17 5.71 -4.91
CA LEU A 149 -13.22 5.70 -3.81
C LEU A 149 -13.28 6.98 -2.95
N MET A 150 -13.47 8.15 -3.57
CA MET A 150 -13.64 9.42 -2.83
C MET A 150 -14.96 9.49 -2.07
N SER A 151 -15.99 8.76 -2.51
CA SER A 151 -17.28 8.69 -1.81
C SER A 151 -17.24 7.79 -0.57
N VAL A 152 -16.13 7.08 -0.34
CA VAL A 152 -15.94 6.28 0.87
C VAL A 152 -15.79 7.21 2.07
N GLY A 153 -16.77 7.14 2.98
CA GLY A 153 -16.74 7.85 4.25
C GLY A 153 -16.30 6.92 5.40
N PRO A 154 -16.21 7.45 6.64
CA PRO A 154 -15.87 6.66 7.82
C PRO A 154 -16.76 5.42 8.01
N GLU A 155 -18.05 5.51 7.65
CA GLU A 155 -19.02 4.42 7.77
C GLU A 155 -18.86 3.32 6.72
N THR A 156 -18.29 3.65 5.55
CA THR A 156 -18.11 2.71 4.44
C THR A 156 -16.66 2.31 4.20
N ALA A 157 -15.71 2.86 4.98
CA ALA A 157 -14.29 2.54 4.92
C ALA A 157 -14.01 1.04 5.02
N ALA A 158 -14.84 0.32 5.79
CA ALA A 158 -14.77 -1.12 5.93
C ALA A 158 -15.01 -1.89 4.62
N THR A 159 -15.65 -1.29 3.61
CA THR A 159 -15.93 -1.94 2.31
C THR A 159 -14.79 -1.80 1.31
N VAL A 160 -13.83 -0.90 1.56
CA VAL A 160 -12.72 -0.62 0.64
C VAL A 160 -11.92 -1.88 0.31
N PRO A 161 -11.53 -2.74 1.29
CA PRO A 161 -10.77 -3.94 0.98
C PRO A 161 -11.46 -4.86 -0.03
N ASP A 162 -12.78 -4.96 0.00
CA ASP A 162 -13.53 -5.76 -0.96
C ASP A 162 -13.66 -5.05 -2.32
N LEU A 163 -13.87 -3.73 -2.30
CA LEU A 163 -14.01 -2.91 -3.51
C LEU A 163 -12.77 -2.96 -4.40
N ILE A 164 -11.58 -2.87 -3.80
CA ILE A 164 -10.29 -2.86 -4.55
C ILE A 164 -9.62 -4.24 -4.61
N ASP A 165 -10.28 -5.26 -4.09
CA ASP A 165 -9.73 -6.60 -3.85
C ASP A 165 -8.33 -6.54 -3.20
N LEU A 166 -8.28 -5.93 -2.02
CA LEU A 166 -7.06 -5.77 -1.24
C LEU A 166 -6.64 -7.12 -0.64
N THR A 167 -5.35 -7.38 -0.70
CA THR A 167 -4.67 -8.48 -0.02
C THR A 167 -3.43 -7.94 0.65
N ILE A 168 -3.18 -8.38 1.89
CA ILE A 168 -1.92 -8.12 2.60
C ILE A 168 -1.41 -9.48 3.04
N THR A 169 -0.19 -9.81 2.62
CA THR A 169 0.44 -11.09 2.95
C THR A 169 1.85 -10.85 3.44
N GLN A 170 2.31 -11.72 4.33
CA GLN A 170 3.70 -11.78 4.75
C GLN A 170 4.25 -13.15 4.35
N THR A 171 5.48 -13.15 3.86
CA THR A 171 6.21 -14.38 3.54
C THR A 171 7.58 -14.33 4.18
N ASP A 172 8.00 -15.46 4.76
CA ASP A 172 9.35 -15.59 5.27
C ASP A 172 10.33 -15.66 4.08
N THR A 173 11.30 -14.75 4.04
CA THR A 173 12.47 -14.94 3.17
C THR A 173 13.36 -15.95 3.86
N ALA A 174 13.12 -17.23 3.58
CA ALA A 174 13.93 -18.35 4.06
C ALA A 174 15.41 -17.95 4.08
N LYS A 175 16.00 -17.94 5.29
CA LYS A 175 17.43 -17.77 5.50
C LYS A 175 18.16 -18.78 4.61
N LYS A 176 18.69 -18.33 3.48
CA LYS A 176 19.69 -19.07 2.71
C LYS A 176 21.07 -18.70 3.23
#